data_AF-A0A538LXC6-F1
#
_entry.id   AF-A0A538LXC6-F1
#
_cell.length_a   1.000
_cell.length_b   1.000
_cell.length_c   1.000
_cell.angle_alpha   90.00
_cell.angle_beta   90.00
_cell.angle_gamma   90.00
#
_symmetry.space_group_name_H-M   'P 1'
#
loop_
_entity.id
_entity.type
_entity.pdbx_description
1 polymer ?
#
loop_
_entity_poly.entity_id
_entity_poly.type
_entity_poly.pdbx_seq_one_letter_code
_entity_poly.pdbx_strand_id
1 'polypeptide(L)'
;MKGALNLPRPARVRTAAGGVPVEVDGRTVELVRESWMVEDRWWTARPLRRRYWEVLSTSGRNMVVFHDLGAGASGGWFTQGP
;
A
#
# COMPACT_ATOMS: atom_id res chain seq x y z
N MET A 1 6.04 7.96 -25.97
CA MET A 1 5.21 8.27 -24.80
C MET A 1 5.98 7.87 -23.55
N LYS A 2 6.32 8.80 -22.65
CA LYS A 2 6.91 8.46 -21.34
C LYS A 2 5.79 7.93 -20.46
N GLY A 3 5.79 6.62 -20.19
CA GLY A 3 4.89 6.04 -19.19
C GLY A 3 5.23 6.61 -17.82
N ALA A 4 4.21 6.97 -17.02
CA ALA A 4 4.41 7.38 -15.65
C ALA A 4 4.99 6.19 -14.87
N LEU A 5 6.26 6.29 -14.48
CA LEU A 5 6.97 5.26 -13.73
C LEU A 5 6.31 5.14 -12.33
N ASN A 6 5.99 3.91 -11.93
CA ASN A 6 5.52 3.56 -10.58
C ASN A 6 4.17 4.16 -10.15
N LEU A 7 3.18 4.22 -11.04
CA LEU A 7 1.79 4.52 -10.62
C LEU A 7 1.27 3.42 -9.68
N PRO A 8 0.63 3.81 -8.55
CA PRO A 8 -0.06 2.85 -7.69
C PRO A 8 -1.12 2.05 -8.45
N ARG A 9 -1.21 0.75 -8.16
CA ARG A 9 -2.24 -0.13 -8.72
C ARG A 9 -3.22 -0.53 -7.61
N PRO A 10 -4.54 -0.41 -7.79
CA PRO A 10 -5.51 -0.89 -6.81
C PRO A 10 -5.27 -2.36 -6.46
N ALA A 11 -5.43 -2.70 -5.19
CA ALA A 11 -5.20 -4.05 -4.69
C ALA A 11 -6.32 -4.48 -3.73
N ARG A 12 -6.65 -5.76 -3.74
CA ARG A 12 -7.51 -6.36 -2.72
C ARG A 12 -6.64 -6.83 -1.57
N VAL A 13 -6.88 -6.29 -0.37
CA VAL A 13 -6.09 -6.61 0.81
C VAL A 13 -7.00 -7.12 1.91
N ARG A 14 -6.64 -8.28 2.48
CA ARG A 14 -7.19 -8.72 3.76
C ARG A 14 -6.22 -8.31 4.87
N THR A 15 -6.75 -7.84 5.99
CA THR A 15 -5.94 -7.41 7.12
C THR A 15 -6.24 -8.19 8.39
N ALA A 16 -5.22 -8.34 9.23
CA ALA A 16 -5.37 -8.68 10.63
C ALA A 16 -5.78 -7.45 11.46
N ALA A 17 -5.79 -7.62 12.79
CA ALA A 17 -5.95 -6.52 13.73
C ALA A 17 -4.94 -5.39 13.46
N GLY A 18 -5.36 -4.14 13.68
CA GLY A 18 -4.52 -2.97 13.43
C GLY A 18 -4.26 -2.65 11.95
N GLY A 19 -4.95 -3.34 11.02
CA GLY A 19 -4.83 -3.08 9.58
C GLY A 19 -3.59 -3.69 8.93
N VAL A 20 -2.90 -4.62 9.61
CA VAL A 20 -1.70 -5.28 9.06
C VAL A 20 -2.11 -6.23 7.91
N PRO A 21 -1.52 -6.12 6.70
CA PRO A 21 -1.84 -7.00 5.58
C PRO A 21 -1.50 -8.47 5.89
N VAL A 22 -2.45 -9.36 5.60
CA VAL A 22 -2.25 -10.83 5.66
C VAL A 22 -2.44 -11.50 4.31
N GLU A 23 -3.07 -10.82 3.35
CA GLU A 23 -3.21 -11.27 1.98
C GLU A 23 -3.29 -10.06 1.04
N VAL A 24 -2.60 -10.13 -0.10
CA VAL A 24 -2.64 -9.12 -1.16
C VAL A 24 -2.92 -9.79 -2.50
N ASP A 25 -4.03 -9.44 -3.13
CA ASP A 25 -4.50 -10.00 -4.40
C ASP A 25 -4.48 -11.54 -4.44
N GLY A 26 -4.97 -12.18 -3.37
CA GLY A 26 -5.01 -13.63 -3.24
C GLY A 26 -3.67 -14.28 -2.83
N ARG A 27 -2.61 -13.49 -2.60
CA ARG A 27 -1.32 -13.99 -2.13
C ARG A 27 -1.18 -13.79 -0.63
N THR A 28 -1.02 -14.87 0.10
CA THR A 28 -0.76 -14.85 1.54
C THR A 28 0.55 -14.13 1.84
N VAL A 29 0.49 -13.21 2.80
CA VAL A 29 1.69 -12.57 3.36
C VAL A 29 2.34 -13.53 4.35
N GLU A 30 3.62 -13.82 4.13
CA GLU A 30 4.45 -14.63 5.02
C GLU A 30 5.12 -13.76 6.09
N LEU A 31 5.63 -12.58 5.70
CA LEU A 31 6.36 -11.70 6.59
C LEU A 31 6.12 -10.23 6.22
N VAL A 32 5.99 -9.37 7.24
CA VAL A 32 6.13 -7.92 7.10
C VAL A 32 7.58 -7.57 7.40
N ARG A 33 8.29 -6.98 6.43
CA ARG A 33 9.68 -6.53 6.62
C ARG A 33 9.73 -5.19 7.33
N GLU A 34 8.91 -4.25 6.85
CA GLU A 34 8.86 -2.89 7.36
C GLU A 34 7.44 -2.34 7.26
N SER A 35 7.16 -1.32 8.08
CA SER A 35 5.93 -0.54 7.98
C SER A 35 6.17 0.91 8.36
N TRP A 36 5.58 1.84 7.61
CA TRP A 36 5.79 3.27 7.80
C TRP A 36 4.51 4.05 7.50
N MET A 37 4.43 5.27 8.03
CA MET A 37 3.33 6.20 7.76
C MET A 37 3.88 7.37 6.96
N VAL A 38 3.15 7.78 5.93
CA VAL A 38 3.41 9.02 5.20
C VAL A 38 2.24 9.95 5.47
N GLU A 39 2.55 11.09 6.09
CA GLU A 39 1.62 12.21 6.27
C GLU A 39 2.27 13.45 5.66
N ASP A 40 1.63 14.03 4.65
CA ASP A 40 2.14 15.22 3.95
C ASP A 40 1.03 16.26 3.78
N ARG A 41 1.38 17.51 4.08
CA ARG A 41 0.50 18.69 3.97
C ARG A 41 1.08 19.78 3.07
N TRP A 42 2.26 19.58 2.47
CA TRP A 42 3.06 20.69 1.97
C TRP A 42 2.92 20.96 0.46
N TRP A 43 2.50 19.99 -0.37
CA TRP A 43 2.39 20.22 -1.83
C TRP A 43 1.04 19.84 -2.44
N THR A 44 0.09 19.36 -1.64
CA THR A 44 -1.25 18.99 -2.10
C THR A 44 -2.32 19.77 -1.35
N ALA A 45 -3.40 20.14 -2.03
CA ALA A 45 -4.54 20.83 -1.42
C ALA A 45 -5.33 19.94 -0.42
N ARG A 46 -5.08 18.62 -0.42
CA ARG A 46 -5.69 17.64 0.49
C ARG A 46 -4.59 16.86 1.20
N PRO A 47 -4.56 16.81 2.54
CA PRO A 47 -3.53 16.08 3.28
C PRO A 47 -3.40 14.64 2.77
N LEU A 48 -2.20 14.27 2.36
CA LEU A 48 -1.86 12.90 2.02
C LEU A 48 -1.68 12.13 3.33
N ARG A 49 -2.37 11.00 3.48
CA ARG A 49 -2.20 10.13 4.63
C ARG A 49 -2.20 8.68 4.17
N ARG A 50 -1.07 8.01 4.25
CA ARG A 50 -0.91 6.64 3.76
C ARG A 50 -0.14 5.78 4.74
N ARG A 51 -0.70 4.64 5.09
CA ARG A 51 0.02 3.61 5.85
C ARG A 51 0.59 2.59 4.88
N TYR A 52 1.90 2.37 4.92
CA TYR A 52 2.64 1.47 4.03
C TYR A 52 3.16 0.26 4.78
N TRP A 53 3.32 -0.83 4.04
CA TRP A 53 4.00 -2.05 4.43
C TRP A 53 4.84 -2.59 3.28
N GLU A 54 6.05 -3.04 3.59
CA GLU A 54 6.82 -3.94 2.74
C GLU A 54 6.57 -5.37 3.21
N VAL A 55 6.04 -6.21 2.32
CA VAL A 55 5.62 -7.57 2.64
C VAL A 55 6.26 -8.59 1.70
N LEU A 56 6.61 -9.75 2.25
CA LEU A 56 6.95 -10.94 1.50
C LEU A 56 5.73 -11.86 1.46
N SER A 57 5.35 -12.31 0.27
CA SER A 57 4.36 -13.38 0.14
C SER A 57 4.98 -14.76 0.31
N THR A 58 4.16 -15.77 0.56
CA THR A 58 4.59 -17.18 0.68
C THR A 58 5.27 -17.74 -0.59
N SER A 59 5.17 -17.05 -1.73
CA SER A 59 5.93 -17.38 -2.95
C SER A 59 7.28 -16.68 -3.04
N GLY A 60 7.75 -16.04 -1.96
CA GLY A 60 8.99 -15.25 -1.91
C GLY A 60 8.93 -13.88 -2.62
N ARG A 61 7.75 -13.44 -3.10
CA ARG A 61 7.63 -12.14 -3.78
C ARG A 61 7.58 -10.99 -2.79
N ASN A 62 8.45 -10.00 -2.97
CA ASN A 62 8.42 -8.72 -2.27
C ASN A 62 7.44 -7.74 -2.92
N MET A 63 6.60 -7.10 -2.10
CA MET A 63 5.57 -6.16 -2.51
C MET A 63 5.50 -4.99 -1.53
N VAL A 64 5.42 -3.76 -2.05
CA VAL A 64 5.00 -2.60 -1.25
C VAL A 64 3.49 -2.45 -1.40
N VAL A 65 2.78 -2.41 -0.28
CA VAL A 65 1.33 -2.23 -0.21
C VAL A 65 1.02 -1.07 0.71
N PHE A 66 0.02 -0.27 0.37
CA PHE A 66 -0.42 0.81 1.23
C PHE A 66 -1.92 0.99 1.26
N HIS A 67 -2.41 1.46 2.40
CA HIS A 67 -3.77 1.95 2.58
C HIS A 67 -3.72 3.48 2.50
N ASP A 68 -4.39 4.04 1.50
CA ASP A 68 -4.68 5.46 1.46
C ASP A 68 -5.83 5.77 2.42
N LEU A 69 -5.51 6.59 3.43
CA LEU A 69 -6.37 7.00 4.52
C LEU A 69 -6.97 8.39 4.27
N GLY A 70 -6.80 8.95 3.07
CA GLY A 70 -7.32 10.27 2.70
C GLY A 70 -8.86 10.31 2.69
N ALA A 71 -9.42 11.49 2.99
CA ALA A 71 -10.87 11.70 2.96
C ALA A 71 -11.42 11.76 1.51
N GLY A 72 -12.46 10.97 1.22
CA GLY A 72 -13.20 10.99 -0.06
C GLY A 72 -12.88 9.81 -1.00
N ALA A 73 -12.99 10.02 -2.31
CA ALA A 73 -12.81 9.00 -3.36
C ALA A 73 -11.38 8.41 -3.49
N SER A 74 -10.46 8.83 -2.60
CA SER A 74 -9.05 8.42 -2.55
C SER A 74 -8.76 7.37 -1.47
N GLY A 75 -9.76 6.89 -0.73
CA GLY A 75 -9.58 5.79 0.21
C GLY A 75 -9.38 4.44 -0.50
N GLY A 76 -8.48 3.61 -0.01
CA GLY A 76 -8.35 2.24 -0.51
C GLY A 76 -6.94 1.66 -0.48
N TRP A 77 -6.85 0.41 -0.90
CA TRP A 77 -5.61 -0.35 -0.90
C TRP A 77 -4.96 -0.36 -2.28
N PHE A 78 -3.64 -0.22 -2.27
CA PHE A 78 -2.84 -0.16 -3.48
C PHE A 78 -1.53 -0.93 -3.30
N THR A 79 -1.01 -1.47 -4.39
CA THR A 79 0.36 -1.94 -4.48
C THR A 79 1.22 -0.96 -5.26
N GLN A 80 2.48 -0.91 -4.88
CA GLN A 80 3.53 -0.18 -5.56
C GLN A 80 4.69 -1.14 -5.77
N GLY A 81 5.30 -1.10 -6.94
CA GLY A 81 6.42 -1.96 -7.28
C GLY A 81 7.18 -1.39 -8.47
N PRO A 82 8.44 -1.82 -8.66
CA PRO A 82 9.24 -1.44 -9.82
C PRO A 82 8.58 -1.83 -11.15
#